data_AF-D3E4Q2-F1
#
_entry.id   AF-D3E4Q2-F1
#
_cell.length_a   1.000
_cell.length_b   1.000
_cell.length_c   1.000
_cell.angle_alpha   90.00
_cell.angle_beta   90.00
_cell.angle_gamma   90.00
#
_symmetry.space_group_name_H-M   'P 1'
#
loop_
_entity.id
_entity.type
_entity.pdbx_description
1 polymer ?
#
loop_
_entity_poly.entity_id
_entity_poly.type
_entity_poly.pdbx_seq_one_letter_code
_entity_poly.pdbx_strand_id
1 'polypeptide(L)' 'MIVEKVSKNDQWEDYFIKSKSSNKEYIITIDLLEGTVSCDCEDFKYRKENLRFGGVRLSDKANHCKHIKKILEIRDDLD' A
#
# COMPACT_ATOMS: atom_id res chain seq x y z
N MET A 1 -6.68 -7.25 -10.45
CA MET A 1 -5.37 -6.59 -10.38
C MET A 1 -4.30 -7.67 -10.44
N ILE A 2 -3.10 -7.36 -10.92
CA ILE A 2 -1.93 -8.23 -10.80
C ILE A 2 -1.09 -7.63 -9.67
N VAL A 3 -0.65 -8.46 -8.71
CA VAL A 3 0.14 -8.03 -7.55
C VAL A 3 1.47 -8.77 -7.60
N GLU A 4 2.56 -8.03 -7.51
CA GLU A 4 3.92 -8.56 -7.51
C GLU A 4 4.69 -7.96 -6.35
N LYS A 5 5.39 -8.79 -5.59
CA LYS A 5 6.26 -8.32 -4.50
C LYS A 5 7.60 -7.90 -5.09
N VAL A 6 7.96 -6.63 -4.93
CA VAL A 6 9.15 -6.03 -5.55
C VAL A 6 10.37 -6.18 -4.65
N SER A 7 10.19 -5.90 -3.35
CA SER A 7 11.26 -5.97 -2.38
C SER A 7 10.74 -6.22 -0.98
N LYS A 8 11.57 -6.87 -0.17
CA LYS A 8 11.35 -7.03 1.27
C LYS A 8 12.70 -6.98 1.97
N ASN A 9 12.78 -6.15 2.99
CA ASN A 9 13.80 -6.25 4.02
C ASN A 9 13.12 -6.14 5.40
N ASP A 10 13.92 -6.07 6.47
CA ASP A 10 13.41 -5.94 7.84
C ASP A 10 12.73 -4.59 8.13
N GLN A 11 12.84 -3.61 7.22
CA GLN A 11 12.37 -2.24 7.44
C GLN A 11 11.13 -1.90 6.60
N TRP A 12 11.06 -2.38 5.37
CA TRP A 12 9.96 -2.10 4.44
C TRP A 12 9.66 -3.28 3.50
N GLU A 13 8.41 -3.32 3.04
CA GLU A 13 7.93 -4.23 2.00
C GLU A 13 7.30 -3.44 0.85
N ASP A 14 7.87 -3.59 -0.34
CA ASP A 14 7.38 -2.94 -1.56
C ASP A 14 6.58 -3.92 -2.41
N TYR A 15 5.38 -3.49 -2.79
CA TYR A 15 4.46 -4.22 -3.65
C TYR A 15 4.12 -3.38 -4.88
N PHE A 16 4.13 -4.05 -6.02
CA PHE A 16 3.64 -3.51 -7.27
C PHE A 16 2.24 -4.02 -7.52
N ILE A 17 1.32 -3.12 -7.87
CA ILE A 17 -0.02 -3.49 -8.30
C ILE A 17 -0.35 -2.88 -9.65
N LYS A 18 -0.78 -3.73 -10.57
CA LYS A 18 -1.23 -3.34 -11.90
C LYS A 18 -2.74 -3.51 -12.03
N SER A 19 -3.43 -2.43 -12.37
CA SER A 19 -4.86 -2.46 -12.66
C SER A 19 -5.11 -3.01 -14.06
N LYS A 20 -5.69 -4.22 -14.15
CA LYS A 20 -6.04 -4.88 -15.43
C LYS A 20 -6.90 -3.99 -16.34
N SER A 21 -7.78 -3.18 -15.77
CA SER A 21 -8.75 -2.36 -16.51
C SER A 21 -8.19 -1.05 -17.07
N SER A 22 -7.12 -0.50 -16.49
CA SER A 22 -6.63 0.84 -16.84
C SER A 22 -5.17 0.85 -17.29
N ASN A 23 -4.50 -0.31 -17.28
CA ASN A 23 -3.06 -0.47 -17.46
C ASN A 23 -2.19 0.43 -16.56
N LYS A 24 -2.79 1.09 -15.56
CA LYS A 24 -2.12 1.92 -14.56
C LYS A 24 -1.44 1.02 -13.53
N GLU A 25 -0.27 1.47 -13.11
CA GLU A 25 0.62 0.79 -12.19
C GLU A 25 0.79 1.65 -10.95
N TYR A 26 0.76 1.01 -9.79
CA TYR A 26 0.91 1.68 -8.50
C TYR A 26 1.91 0.93 -7.65
N ILE A 27 2.71 1.68 -6.90
CA ILE A 27 3.61 1.14 -5.88
C ILE A 27 2.95 1.32 -4.52
N ILE A 28 3.01 0.27 -3.70
CA ILE A 28 2.63 0.28 -2.31
C ILE A 28 3.88 -0.03 -1.49
N THR A 29 4.19 0.81 -0.52
CA THR A 29 5.29 0.59 0.41
C THR A 29 4.70 0.44 1.80
N ILE A 30 4.96 -0.70 2.44
CA ILE A 30 4.64 -0.95 3.84
C ILE A 30 5.91 -0.69 4.63
N ASP A 31 5.88 0.26 5.54
CA ASP A 31 6.95 0.47 6.51
C ASP A 31 6.68 -0.39 7.74
N LEU A 32 7.52 -1.41 7.94
CA LEU A 32 7.38 -2.37 9.03
C LEU A 32 7.83 -1.79 10.37
N LEU A 33 8.78 -0.84 10.35
CA LEU A 33 9.30 -0.20 11.56
C LEU A 33 8.27 0.77 12.16
N GLU A 34 7.69 1.62 11.32
CA GLU A 34 6.69 2.61 11.71
C GLU A 34 5.27 2.03 11.76
N GLY A 35 5.06 0.84 11.18
CA GLY A 35 3.75 0.20 11.06
C GLY A 35 2.80 1.01 10.18
N THR A 36 3.34 1.61 9.11
CA THR A 36 2.58 2.44 8.17
C THR A 36 2.58 1.85 6.77
N VAL A 37 1.68 2.33 5.93
CA VAL A 37 1.57 1.95 4.53
C VAL A 37 1.27 3.16 3.67
N SER A 38 1.90 3.21 2.50
CA SER A 38 1.75 4.26 1.51
C SER A 38 1.41 3.66 0.15
N CYS A 39 0.63 4.36 -0.67
CA CYS A 39 0.36 3.99 -2.06
C CYS A 39 0.47 5.21 -2.97
N ASP A 40 1.08 5.06 -4.14
CA ASP A 40 1.22 6.18 -5.09
C ASP A 40 -0.08 6.54 -5.85
N CYS A 41 -1.16 5.77 -5.68
CA CYS A 41 -2.40 6.05 -6.38
C CYS A 41 -3.02 7.41 -6.02
N GLU A 42 -3.69 8.02 -6.99
CA GLU A 42 -4.33 9.35 -6.87
C GLU A 42 -5.31 9.43 -5.68
N ASP A 43 -6.11 8.38 -5.45
CA ASP A 43 -7.04 8.29 -4.30
C ASP A 43 -6.32 8.38 -2.95
N PHE A 44 -5.13 7.80 -2.85
CA PHE A 44 -4.31 7.85 -1.64
C PHE A 44 -3.63 9.20 -1.49
N LYS A 45 -3.14 9.81 -2.58
CA LYS A 45 -2.54 11.16 -2.55
C LYS A 45 -3.52 12.20 -2.01
N TYR A 46 -4.78 12.16 -2.45
CA TYR A 46 -5.82 13.05 -1.95
C TYR A 46 -6.08 12.87 -0.44
N ARG A 47 -6.02 11.63 0.06
CA ARG A 47 -6.11 11.34 1.50
C ARG A 47 -4.87 11.79 2.27
N LYS A 48 -3.69 11.73 1.64
CA LYS A 48 -2.38 12.07 2.23
C LYS A 48 -2.16 13.57 2.43
N GLU A 49 -2.81 14.44 1.66
CA GLU A 49 -2.76 15.90 1.89
C GLU A 49 -3.23 16.29 3.32
N ASN A 50 -4.00 15.42 3.97
CA ASN A 50 -4.46 15.60 5.36
C ASN A 50 -3.62 14.85 6.41
N LEU A 51 -2.56 14.12 6.01
CA LEU A 51 -1.77 13.27 6.91
C LEU A 51 -0.36 13.82 7.12
N ARG A 52 0.05 13.92 8.40
CA ARG A 52 1.41 14.30 8.79
C ARG A 52 2.37 13.13 8.56
N PHE A 53 2.99 13.10 7.36
CA PHE A 53 4.18 12.32 6.97
C PHE A 53 4.06 10.77 7.00
N GLY A 54 4.87 10.11 6.15
CA GLY A 54 5.13 8.65 6.19
C GLY A 54 4.10 7.74 5.50
N GLY A 55 2.80 7.96 5.70
CA GLY A 55 1.75 7.08 5.21
C GLY A 55 0.54 7.03 6.14
N VAL A 56 -0.32 6.03 5.98
CA VAL A 56 -1.40 5.73 6.94
C VAL A 56 -0.98 4.56 7.82
N ARG A 57 -1.41 4.52 9.08
CA ARG A 57 -1.14 3.35 9.93
C ARG A 57 -1.77 2.09 9.35
N LEU A 58 -1.11 0.95 9.50
CA LEU A 58 -1.64 -0.36 9.12
C LEU A 58 -2.95 -0.70 9.84
N SER A 59 -3.11 -0.22 11.07
CA SER A 59 -4.35 -0.33 11.84
C SER A 59 -5.48 0.59 11.35
N ASP A 60 -5.17 1.65 10.60
CA ASP A 60 -6.12 2.66 10.15
C ASP A 60 -6.80 2.27 8.82
N LYS A 61 -7.62 1.22 8.87
CA LYS A 61 -8.30 0.65 7.69
C LYS A 61 -9.22 1.64 6.96
N ALA A 62 -9.64 2.72 7.64
CA ALA A 62 -10.51 3.76 7.08
C ALA A 62 -9.82 4.59 5.99
N ASN A 63 -8.52 4.90 6.17
CA ASN A 63 -7.75 5.70 5.22
C ASN A 63 -7.03 4.88 4.14
N HIS A 64 -7.20 3.56 4.13
CA HIS A 64 -6.61 2.69 3.12
C HIS A 64 -7.36 2.80 1.78
N CYS A 65 -6.62 3.03 0.70
CA CYS A 65 -7.18 2.92 -0.65
C CYS A 65 -7.44 1.44 -0.99
N LYS A 66 -8.20 1.18 -2.07
CA LYS A 66 -8.51 -0.18 -2.53
C LYS A 66 -7.25 -1.03 -2.82
N HIS A 67 -6.15 -0.39 -3.20
CA HIS A 67 -4.89 -1.08 -3.51
C HIS A 67 -4.21 -1.59 -2.23
N ILE A 68 -4.10 -0.72 -1.22
CA ILE A 68 -3.55 -1.07 0.09
C ILE A 68 -4.36 -2.21 0.71
N LYS A 69 -5.69 -2.09 0.72
CA LYS A 69 -6.58 -3.15 1.23
C LYS A 69 -6.27 -4.48 0.57
N LYS A 70 -6.12 -4.49 -0.76
CA LYS A 70 -5.80 -5.72 -1.49
C LYS A 70 -4.44 -6.32 -1.14
N ILE A 71 -3.41 -5.48 -0.97
CA ILE A 71 -2.09 -5.93 -0.53
C ILE A 71 -2.15 -6.51 0.89
N LEU A 72 -2.86 -5.84 1.80
CA LEU A 72 -2.99 -6.31 3.17
C LEU A 72 -3.78 -7.62 3.26
N GLU A 73 -4.83 -7.81 2.46
CA GLU A 73 -5.55 -9.09 2.36
C GLU A 73 -4.63 -10.23 1.89
N ILE A 74 -3.79 -9.99 0.88
CA ILE A 74 -2.84 -11.00 0.38
C ILE A 74 -1.75 -11.29 1.42
N ARG A 75 -1.33 -10.27 2.20
CA ARG A 75 -0.32 -10.41 3.24
C ARG A 75 -0.84 -11.23 4.43
N ASP A 76 -2.09 -11.01 4.83
CA ASP A 76 -2.74 -11.74 5.94
C ASP A 76 -2.96 -13.22 5.59
N ASP A 77 -3.22 -13.54 4.32
CA ASP A 77 -3.34 -14.92 3.82
C ASP A 77 -2.00 -15.69 3.76
N LEU A 78 -0.88 -14.98 3.90
CA LEU A 78 0.49 -15.53 3.83
C LEU A 78 1.16 -15.72 5.21
N ASP A 79 0.47 -15.36 6.31
CA ASP A 79 0.92 -15.53 7.71
C ASP A 79 0.25 -16.75 8.36
#